data_AF-A0A2G7GB94-F1
#
_entry.id   AF-A0A2G7GB94-F1
#
_cell.length_a   1.000
_cell.length_b   1.000
_cell.length_c   1.000
_cell.angle_alpha   90.00
_cell.angle_beta   90.00
_cell.angle_gamma   90.00
#
_symmetry.space_group_name_H-M   'P 1'
#
loop_
_entity.id
_entity.type
_entity.pdbx_description
1 polymer ?
#
loop_
_entity_poly.entity_id
_entity_poly.type
_entity_poly.pdbx_seq_one_letter_code
_entity_poly.pdbx_strand_id
1 'polypeptide(L)'
;MLGTDEVNSRPFLPSEKVSTTRTGDLHVPSVEEHRSNESMPSLSLTSDPMLPDLYQNTLELTHTMLLRACLHNAQSLGISIRQFFSYECMSLCSPFYRANTTMSDDPQALVKSVSSPSTPAHLQPTLPQILFPHHPILDLLPLPALRTRAVMLAATAPTLIDAVDLKRDIVERAGIVCRGEQPWDMRSWVAAPWFLKKWKLLIGHF
;
A
#
# COMPACT_ATOMS: atom_id res chain seq x y z
N MET A 1 -27.07 -49.40 26.50
CA MET A 1 -27.21 -48.50 27.67
C MET A 1 -26.07 -47.49 27.58
N LEU A 2 -26.32 -46.32 26.99
CA LEU A 2 -26.67 -45.03 27.65
C LEU A 2 -25.38 -44.20 27.82
N GLY A 3 -25.19 -42.96 27.37
CA GLY A 3 -25.97 -41.92 26.64
C GLY A 3 -25.01 -40.71 26.44
N THR A 4 -24.90 -40.10 25.25
CA THR A 4 -25.51 -38.83 24.77
C THR A 4 -25.38 -37.59 25.67
N ASP A 5 -24.61 -36.62 25.17
CA ASP A 5 -24.80 -35.15 25.05
C ASP A 5 -25.64 -34.32 26.05
N GLU A 6 -25.06 -33.21 26.53
CA GLU A 6 -25.50 -31.80 26.30
C GLU A 6 -24.96 -30.86 27.40
N VAL A 7 -24.16 -29.85 27.03
CA VAL A 7 -24.14 -28.57 27.76
C VAL A 7 -24.29 -27.44 26.75
N ASN A 8 -25.50 -26.90 26.77
CA ASN A 8 -26.00 -25.74 26.05
C ASN A 8 -25.49 -24.46 26.73
N SER A 9 -24.94 -23.51 25.97
CA SER A 9 -24.72 -22.13 26.45
C SER A 9 -24.83 -21.16 25.27
N ARG A 10 -25.99 -20.51 25.16
CA ARG A 10 -26.27 -19.40 24.23
C ARG A 10 -25.96 -18.06 24.93
N PRO A 11 -25.37 -17.06 24.25
CA PRO A 11 -25.43 -15.68 24.72
C PRO A 11 -26.75 -15.03 24.29
N PHE A 12 -27.36 -14.33 25.23
CA PHE A 12 -28.55 -13.48 25.08
C PHE A 12 -28.23 -12.22 24.26
N LEU A 13 -29.08 -11.91 23.27
CA LEU A 13 -29.19 -10.59 22.63
C LEU A 13 -30.67 -10.15 22.72
N PRO A 14 -30.99 -8.96 23.27
CA PRO A 14 -32.34 -8.41 23.15
C PRO A 14 -32.54 -7.74 21.79
N SER A 15 -33.67 -8.07 21.15
CA SER A 15 -34.19 -7.47 19.93
C SER A 15 -35.14 -6.34 20.31
N GLU A 16 -34.86 -5.11 19.88
CA GLU A 16 -35.79 -3.98 20.02
C GLU A 16 -36.55 -3.71 18.72
N LYS A 17 -37.85 -3.51 18.90
CA LYS A 17 -38.90 -3.48 17.89
C LYS A 17 -39.02 -2.10 17.26
N VAL A 18 -39.15 -2.07 15.93
CA VAL A 18 -39.58 -0.89 15.17
C VAL A 18 -41.07 -0.67 15.39
N SER A 19 -41.44 0.52 15.88
CA SER A 19 -42.82 1.01 15.91
C SER A 19 -42.90 2.34 15.15
N THR A 20 -43.76 2.36 14.13
CA THR A 20 -44.10 3.53 13.32
C THR A 20 -45.27 4.27 13.95
N THR A 21 -45.16 5.57 14.17
CA THR A 21 -46.31 6.47 14.36
C THR A 21 -46.04 7.83 13.71
N ARG A 22 -47.13 8.47 13.26
CA ARG A 22 -47.26 9.40 12.13
C ARG A 22 -47.50 10.85 12.59
N THR A 23 -47.03 11.80 11.77
CA THR A 23 -47.52 13.19 11.54
C THR A 23 -47.34 14.28 12.61
N GLY A 24 -46.81 15.43 12.15
CA GLY A 24 -46.88 16.74 12.79
C GLY A 24 -46.08 17.80 12.03
N ASP A 25 -46.73 18.53 11.12
CA ASP A 25 -46.19 19.69 10.40
C ASP A 25 -46.04 20.91 11.33
N LEU A 26 -44.88 21.60 11.32
CA LEU A 26 -44.77 23.00 11.76
C LEU A 26 -43.67 23.77 10.99
N HIS A 27 -44.15 24.55 10.02
CA HIS A 27 -43.72 25.85 9.48
C HIS A 27 -42.36 26.46 9.92
N VAL A 28 -41.49 26.71 8.94
CA VAL A 28 -40.30 27.60 9.06
C VAL A 28 -40.63 28.93 8.35
N PRO A 29 -40.50 30.10 9.00
CA PRO A 29 -40.74 31.38 8.33
C PRO A 29 -39.53 31.77 7.46
N SER A 30 -39.81 32.10 6.20
CA SER A 30 -38.87 32.73 5.28
C SER A 30 -38.63 34.18 5.70
N VAL A 31 -37.39 34.54 6.00
CA VAL A 31 -36.99 35.93 6.25
C VAL A 31 -36.57 36.54 4.92
N GLU A 32 -37.39 37.45 4.40
CA GLU A 32 -37.06 38.31 3.27
C GLU A 32 -36.15 39.45 3.73
N GLU A 33 -34.88 39.44 3.30
CA GLU A 33 -33.97 40.56 3.56
C GLU A 33 -33.96 41.53 2.36
N HIS A 34 -34.45 42.74 2.63
CA HIS A 34 -34.47 43.88 1.73
C HIS A 34 -33.05 44.31 1.36
N ARG A 35 -32.71 44.24 0.07
CA ARG A 35 -31.48 44.85 -0.47
C ARG A 35 -31.71 46.34 -0.74
N SER A 36 -31.17 47.18 0.14
CA SER A 36 -30.87 48.58 -0.14
C SER A 36 -29.67 48.66 -1.11
N ASN A 37 -29.85 49.38 -2.22
CA ASN A 37 -28.81 49.68 -3.19
C ASN A 37 -27.82 50.70 -2.62
N GLU A 38 -26.61 50.25 -2.28
CA GLU A 38 -25.45 51.14 -2.12
C GLU A 38 -24.42 50.83 -3.20
N SER A 39 -24.15 51.81 -4.06
CA SER A 39 -23.08 51.71 -5.07
C SER A 39 -21.73 51.91 -4.38
N MET A 40 -20.92 50.86 -4.30
CA MET A 40 -19.51 50.96 -3.91
C MET A 40 -18.61 51.11 -5.14
N PRO A 41 -17.54 51.93 -5.05
CA PRO A 41 -16.64 52.17 -6.15
C PRO A 41 -15.86 50.90 -6.51
N SER A 42 -15.65 50.68 -7.81
CA SER A 42 -14.87 49.57 -8.34
C SER A 42 -13.43 49.64 -7.82
N LEU A 43 -13.12 48.83 -6.81
CA LEU A 43 -11.74 48.55 -6.43
C LEU A 43 -11.15 47.65 -7.52
N SER A 44 -10.19 48.20 -8.26
CA SER A 44 -9.34 47.44 -9.16
C SER A 44 -8.71 46.29 -8.38
N LEU A 45 -9.13 45.06 -8.68
CA LEU A 45 -8.51 43.83 -8.18
C LEU A 45 -7.07 43.78 -8.69
N THR A 46 -6.15 44.36 -7.91
CA THR A 46 -4.74 44.05 -8.00
C THR A 46 -4.61 42.56 -7.75
N SER A 47 -4.03 41.84 -8.71
CA SER A 47 -3.75 40.41 -8.63
C SER A 47 -3.14 40.04 -7.28
N ASP A 48 -3.92 39.32 -6.46
CA ASP A 48 -3.44 38.72 -5.22
C ASP A 48 -2.15 37.92 -5.52
N PRO A 49 -1.07 38.07 -4.75
CA PRO A 49 0.03 37.13 -4.82
C PRO A 49 -0.56 35.75 -4.48
N MET A 50 -0.47 34.79 -5.41
CA MET A 50 -0.98 33.43 -5.22
C MET A 50 -0.65 32.93 -3.82
N LEU A 51 -1.68 32.83 -2.97
CA LEU A 51 -1.54 32.18 -1.68
C LEU A 51 -1.12 30.73 -1.99
N PRO A 52 -0.01 30.23 -1.39
CA PRO A 52 0.36 28.83 -1.52
C PRO A 52 -0.85 27.97 -1.12
N ASP A 53 -1.26 27.06 -1.99
CA ASP A 53 -2.33 26.13 -1.65
C ASP A 53 -1.87 25.25 -0.48
N LEU A 54 -2.54 25.39 0.66
CA LEU A 54 -2.26 24.64 1.88
C LEU A 54 -2.37 23.12 1.66
N TYR A 55 -3.11 22.69 0.63
CA TYR A 55 -3.28 21.31 0.23
C TYR A 55 -2.27 20.85 -0.83
N GLN A 56 -1.64 21.76 -1.57
CA GLN A 56 -0.52 21.43 -2.48
C GLN A 56 0.73 20.98 -1.72
N ASN A 57 0.86 21.37 -0.45
CA ASN A 57 1.91 20.91 0.46
C ASN A 57 1.31 20.03 1.56
N THR A 58 0.46 19.07 1.18
CA THR A 58 0.10 18.02 2.13
C THR A 58 1.41 17.43 2.66
N LEU A 59 1.71 17.64 3.94
CA LEU A 59 2.81 17.01 4.65
C LEU A 59 2.49 15.51 4.75
N GLU A 60 2.50 14.83 3.61
CA GLU A 60 2.28 13.40 3.55
C GLU A 60 3.51 12.79 4.22
N LEU A 61 3.30 12.29 5.43
CA LEU A 61 4.35 11.60 6.17
C LEU A 61 4.91 10.50 5.26
N THR A 62 6.22 10.38 5.18
CA THR A 62 6.91 9.43 4.30
C THR A 62 6.37 8.00 4.43
N HIS A 63 5.96 7.62 5.63
CA HIS A 63 5.28 6.35 5.93
C HIS A 63 3.91 6.21 5.26
N THR A 64 3.11 7.28 5.25
CA THR A 64 1.81 7.31 4.57
C THR A 64 2.00 7.16 3.06
N MET A 65 2.99 7.83 2.49
CA MET A 65 3.33 7.71 1.06
C MET A 65 3.70 6.25 0.70
N LEU A 66 4.57 5.64 1.51
CA LEU A 66 4.96 4.24 1.33
C LEU A 66 3.76 3.30 1.47
N LEU A 67 2.96 3.47 2.53
CA LEU A 67 1.79 2.64 2.79
C LEU A 67 0.79 2.70 1.63
N ARG A 68 0.46 3.91 1.17
CA ARG A 68 -0.47 4.15 0.05
C ARG A 68 0.04 3.48 -1.23
N ALA A 69 1.31 3.64 -1.54
CA ALA A 69 1.92 3.04 -2.72
C ALA A 69 1.95 1.51 -2.66
N CYS A 70 2.36 0.95 -1.51
CA CYS A 70 2.36 -0.48 -1.27
C CYS A 70 0.96 -1.08 -1.38
N LEU A 71 -0.06 -0.40 -0.84
CA LEU A 71 -1.45 -0.84 -0.94
C LEU A 71 -1.92 -0.89 -2.40
N HIS A 72 -1.63 0.15 -3.19
CA HIS A 72 -2.02 0.20 -4.59
C HIS A 72 -1.32 -0.90 -5.41
N ASN A 73 -0.02 -1.10 -5.17
CA ASN A 73 0.74 -2.17 -5.83
C ASN A 73 0.22 -3.54 -5.42
N ALA A 74 -0.15 -3.74 -4.15
CA ALA A 74 -0.75 -4.99 -3.68
C ALA A 74 -2.07 -5.28 -4.41
N GLN A 75 -2.93 -4.28 -4.63
CA GLN A 75 -4.15 -4.43 -5.41
C GLN A 75 -3.87 -4.85 -6.86
N SER A 76 -2.81 -4.30 -7.47
CA SER A 76 -2.35 -4.69 -8.82
C SER A 76 -1.80 -6.13 -8.89
N LEU A 77 -1.47 -6.71 -7.74
CA LEU A 77 -1.10 -8.12 -7.57
C LEU A 77 -2.29 -9.01 -7.17
N GLY A 78 -3.51 -8.47 -7.13
CA GLY A 78 -4.71 -9.21 -6.73
C GLY A 78 -4.88 -9.36 -5.22
N ILE A 79 -4.10 -8.64 -4.41
CA ILE A 79 -4.22 -8.63 -2.95
C ILE A 79 -5.26 -7.57 -2.55
N SER A 80 -6.35 -8.01 -1.93
CA SER A 80 -7.39 -7.10 -1.44
C SER A 80 -6.90 -6.26 -0.25
N ILE A 81 -7.54 -5.11 -0.01
CA ILE A 81 -7.28 -4.26 1.17
C ILE A 81 -7.37 -5.07 2.47
N ARG A 82 -8.38 -5.95 2.61
CA ARG A 82 -8.54 -6.80 3.80
C ARG A 82 -7.37 -7.76 3.99
N GLN A 83 -6.89 -8.37 2.91
CA GLN A 83 -5.71 -9.24 2.98
C GLN A 83 -4.46 -8.43 3.30
N PHE A 84 -4.27 -7.26 2.69
CA PHE A 84 -3.10 -6.42 2.91
C PHE A 84 -2.90 -6.04 4.39
N PHE A 85 -3.99 -5.69 5.08
CA PHE A 85 -3.97 -5.37 6.52
C PHE A 85 -4.09 -6.59 7.43
N SER A 86 -4.16 -7.80 6.88
CA SER A 86 -4.16 -9.03 7.68
C SER A 86 -2.76 -9.28 8.25
N TYR A 87 -2.69 -9.96 9.38
CA TYR A 87 -1.42 -10.29 10.03
C TYR A 87 -0.53 -11.14 9.11
N GLU A 88 -1.15 -11.98 8.29
CA GLU A 88 -0.50 -12.95 7.42
C GLU A 88 0.19 -12.29 6.23
N CYS A 89 -0.44 -11.31 5.58
CA CYS A 89 0.03 -10.81 4.28
C CYS A 89 1.42 -10.18 4.35
N MET A 90 1.69 -9.39 5.39
CA MET A 90 2.95 -8.65 5.56
C MET A 90 3.87 -9.23 6.64
N SER A 91 3.57 -10.42 7.17
CA SER A 91 4.42 -11.12 8.15
C SER A 91 4.89 -12.49 7.69
N LEU A 92 4.29 -13.05 6.63
CA LEU A 92 4.68 -14.36 6.07
C LEU A 92 5.68 -14.24 4.92
N CYS A 93 6.05 -15.38 4.32
CA CYS A 93 6.83 -15.45 3.10
C CYS A 93 6.00 -14.96 1.89
N SER A 94 6.68 -14.37 0.91
CA SER A 94 6.09 -13.89 -0.34
C SER A 94 5.20 -14.93 -1.03
N PRO A 95 4.03 -14.54 -1.58
CA PRO A 95 3.21 -15.38 -2.43
C PRO A 95 3.85 -15.76 -3.77
N PHE A 96 4.98 -15.17 -4.16
CA PHE A 96 5.73 -15.56 -5.35
C PHE A 96 6.68 -16.73 -5.12
N TYR A 97 7.13 -16.93 -3.88
CA TYR A 97 8.04 -18.03 -3.54
C TYR A 97 7.38 -19.39 -3.78
N ARG A 98 8.14 -20.34 -4.33
CA ARG A 98 7.72 -21.71 -4.61
C ARG A 98 8.74 -22.67 -4.01
N ALA A 99 8.39 -23.30 -2.89
CA ALA A 99 9.31 -24.17 -2.13
C ALA A 99 9.77 -25.44 -2.89
N ASN A 100 8.98 -25.89 -3.86
CA ASN A 100 9.21 -27.16 -4.56
C ASN A 100 9.87 -26.98 -5.93
N THR A 101 10.49 -25.82 -6.17
CA THR A 101 11.14 -25.53 -7.45
C THR A 101 12.53 -26.13 -7.47
N THR A 102 12.89 -26.83 -8.55
CA THR A 102 14.23 -27.41 -8.72
C THR A 102 15.07 -26.57 -9.67
N MET A 103 16.39 -26.58 -9.51
CA MET A 103 17.32 -25.86 -10.41
C MET A 103 17.36 -26.44 -11.83
N SER A 104 16.68 -27.55 -12.08
CA SER A 104 16.52 -28.15 -13.41
C SER A 104 15.31 -27.61 -14.18
N ASP A 105 14.42 -26.86 -13.51
CA ASP A 105 13.22 -26.32 -14.13
C ASP A 105 13.57 -25.15 -15.06
N ASP A 106 12.88 -25.05 -16.20
CA ASP A 106 13.06 -23.95 -17.15
C ASP A 106 12.73 -22.59 -16.48
N PRO A 107 13.69 -21.65 -16.36
CA PRO A 107 13.48 -20.38 -15.66
C PRO A 107 12.33 -19.56 -16.25
N GLN A 108 12.15 -19.63 -17.57
CA GLN A 108 11.12 -18.89 -18.29
C GLN A 108 9.73 -19.48 -18.00
N ALA A 109 9.61 -20.81 -17.95
CA ALA A 109 8.37 -21.48 -17.54
C ALA A 109 7.99 -21.13 -16.09
N LEU A 110 8.95 -21.09 -15.17
CA LEU A 110 8.72 -20.74 -13.77
C LEU A 110 8.16 -19.32 -13.63
N VAL A 111 8.81 -18.34 -14.26
CA VAL A 111 8.35 -16.95 -14.22
C VAL A 111 6.95 -16.84 -14.82
N LYS A 112 6.69 -17.48 -15.97
CA LYS A 112 5.35 -17.49 -16.59
C LYS A 112 4.28 -18.11 -15.69
N SER A 113 4.61 -19.14 -14.91
CA SER A 113 3.65 -19.82 -14.04
C SER A 113 3.15 -18.96 -12.86
N VAL A 114 3.94 -17.95 -12.46
CA VAL A 114 3.62 -17.02 -11.36
C VAL A 114 3.18 -15.65 -11.86
N SER A 115 3.55 -15.29 -13.09
CA SER A 115 3.22 -14.00 -13.71
C SER A 115 1.73 -13.91 -14.09
N SER A 116 1.18 -12.70 -14.04
CA SER A 116 -0.16 -12.40 -14.55
C SER A 116 -0.11 -11.29 -15.60
N PRO A 117 -0.81 -11.40 -16.74
CA PRO A 117 -0.87 -10.31 -17.74
C PRO A 117 -1.45 -8.99 -17.21
N SER A 118 -2.26 -9.03 -16.14
CA SER A 118 -2.82 -7.84 -15.50
C SER A 118 -1.84 -7.14 -14.54
N THR A 119 -0.74 -7.80 -14.17
CA THR A 119 0.26 -7.24 -13.28
C THR A 119 1.15 -6.25 -14.03
N PRO A 120 1.36 -5.02 -13.51
CA PRO A 120 2.25 -4.05 -14.12
C PRO A 120 3.66 -4.60 -14.36
N ALA A 121 4.30 -4.21 -15.47
CA ALA A 121 5.56 -4.78 -15.93
C ALA A 121 6.67 -4.79 -14.85
N HIS A 122 6.81 -3.72 -14.07
CA HIS A 122 7.84 -3.63 -13.02
C HIS A 122 7.49 -4.37 -11.72
N LEU A 123 6.24 -4.82 -11.57
CA LEU A 123 5.79 -5.62 -10.43
C LEU A 123 5.77 -7.13 -10.73
N GLN A 124 5.93 -7.54 -11.99
CA GLN A 124 6.07 -8.94 -12.37
C GLN A 124 7.14 -9.65 -11.51
N PRO A 125 6.93 -10.92 -11.13
CA PRO A 125 7.87 -11.65 -10.29
C PRO A 125 9.21 -11.81 -11.00
N THR A 126 10.30 -11.72 -10.25
CA THR A 126 11.64 -12.06 -10.74
C THR A 126 11.97 -13.51 -10.39
N LEU A 127 12.88 -14.14 -11.14
CA LEU A 127 13.29 -15.51 -10.86
C LEU A 127 13.78 -15.71 -9.40
N PRO A 128 14.62 -14.83 -8.81
CA PRO A 128 15.01 -14.98 -7.41
C PRO A 128 13.84 -14.94 -6.43
N GLN A 129 12.79 -14.16 -6.69
CA GLN A 129 11.59 -14.14 -5.84
C GLN A 129 10.83 -15.47 -5.86
N ILE A 130 10.91 -16.21 -6.97
CA ILE A 130 10.30 -17.55 -7.07
C ILE A 130 11.14 -18.58 -6.32
N LEU A 131 12.47 -18.49 -6.44
CA LEU A 131 13.42 -19.49 -5.95
C LEU A 131 13.77 -19.37 -4.47
N PHE A 132 13.74 -18.16 -3.90
CA PHE A 132 14.19 -17.94 -2.52
C PHE A 132 13.08 -17.37 -1.62
N PRO A 133 12.95 -17.88 -0.38
CA PRO A 133 12.06 -17.28 0.62
C PRO A 133 12.44 -15.83 0.88
N HIS A 134 11.45 -14.93 0.89
CA HIS A 134 11.68 -13.51 1.15
C HIS A 134 10.41 -12.83 1.66
N HIS A 135 10.59 -11.62 2.20
CA HIS A 135 9.49 -10.84 2.75
C HIS A 135 8.67 -10.16 1.64
N PRO A 136 7.32 -10.24 1.67
CA PRO A 136 6.45 -9.72 0.61
C PRO A 136 6.51 -8.20 0.42
N ILE A 137 7.09 -7.44 1.35
CA ILE A 137 7.39 -6.01 1.12
C ILE A 137 8.21 -5.79 -0.15
N LEU A 138 9.11 -6.72 -0.48
CA LEU A 138 9.91 -6.63 -1.69
C LEU A 138 9.03 -6.76 -2.93
N ASP A 139 7.96 -7.55 -2.91
CA ASP A 139 7.06 -7.72 -4.06
C ASP A 139 6.35 -6.42 -4.44
N LEU A 140 6.16 -5.52 -3.47
CA LEU A 140 5.43 -4.28 -3.61
C LEU A 140 6.26 -3.12 -4.16
N LEU A 141 7.58 -3.29 -4.33
CA LEU A 141 8.46 -2.29 -4.91
C LEU A 141 8.58 -2.50 -6.43
N PRO A 142 8.23 -1.54 -7.30
CA PRO A 142 8.36 -1.69 -8.76
C PRO A 142 9.80 -1.47 -9.23
N LEU A 143 10.76 -2.13 -8.57
CA LEU A 143 12.19 -1.98 -8.81
C LEU A 143 12.81 -3.37 -9.06
N PRO A 144 12.57 -3.97 -10.25
CA PRO A 144 12.94 -5.37 -10.53
C PRO A 144 14.41 -5.69 -10.23
N ALA A 145 15.33 -4.80 -10.58
CA ALA A 145 16.76 -5.00 -10.35
C ALA A 145 17.11 -4.99 -8.84
N LEU A 146 16.50 -4.10 -8.06
CA LEU A 146 16.65 -4.06 -6.61
C LEU A 146 16.09 -5.33 -5.98
N ARG A 147 14.87 -5.75 -6.34
CA ARG A 147 14.24 -6.97 -5.84
C ARG A 147 15.07 -8.21 -6.13
N THR A 148 15.50 -8.37 -7.39
CA THR A 148 16.35 -9.47 -7.85
C THR A 148 17.60 -9.59 -6.97
N ARG A 149 18.33 -8.49 -6.78
CA ARG A 149 19.56 -8.48 -5.96
C ARG A 149 19.29 -8.67 -4.48
N ALA A 150 18.27 -8.01 -3.94
CA ALA A 150 17.91 -8.10 -2.52
C ALA A 150 17.58 -9.53 -2.12
N VAL A 151 16.71 -10.19 -2.87
CA VAL A 151 16.30 -11.58 -2.60
C VAL A 151 17.46 -12.55 -2.79
N MET A 152 18.19 -12.44 -3.90
CA MET A 152 19.33 -13.32 -4.19
C MET A 152 20.44 -13.19 -3.14
N LEU A 153 20.85 -11.96 -2.78
CA LEU A 153 21.94 -11.74 -1.83
C LEU A 153 21.51 -12.08 -0.39
N ALA A 154 20.28 -11.79 0.00
CA ALA A 154 19.78 -12.20 1.31
C ALA A 154 19.83 -13.73 1.48
N ALA A 155 19.55 -14.49 0.41
CA ALA A 155 19.57 -15.95 0.44
C ALA A 155 20.97 -16.56 0.35
N THR A 156 21.86 -15.98 -0.46
CA THR A 156 23.16 -16.58 -0.80
C THR A 156 24.35 -15.96 -0.07
N ALA A 157 24.22 -14.73 0.42
CA ALA A 157 25.24 -13.98 1.13
C ALA A 157 24.64 -13.17 2.30
N PRO A 158 24.02 -13.84 3.29
CA PRO A 158 23.33 -13.17 4.40
C PRO A 158 24.24 -12.31 5.29
N THR A 159 25.56 -12.52 5.23
CA THR A 159 26.55 -11.67 5.91
C THR A 159 26.75 -10.32 5.23
N LEU A 160 26.36 -10.19 3.95
CA LEU A 160 26.43 -8.93 3.19
C LEU A 160 25.11 -8.17 3.20
N ILE A 161 23.98 -8.88 3.21
CA ILE A 161 22.64 -8.31 3.18
C ILE A 161 21.78 -9.01 4.23
N ASP A 162 21.45 -8.27 5.30
CA ASP A 162 20.44 -8.68 6.27
C ASP A 162 19.06 -8.25 5.79
N ALA A 163 18.20 -9.23 5.48
CA ALA A 163 16.83 -8.99 5.01
C ALA A 163 15.93 -8.30 6.06
N VAL A 164 16.17 -8.54 7.35
CA VAL A 164 15.42 -7.91 8.45
C VAL A 164 15.80 -6.43 8.54
N ASP A 165 17.08 -6.12 8.45
CA ASP A 165 17.58 -4.74 8.43
C ASP A 165 17.09 -3.99 7.18
N LEU A 166 17.09 -4.64 6.01
CA LEU A 166 16.55 -4.06 4.78
C LEU A 166 15.05 -3.74 4.91
N LYS A 167 14.26 -4.68 5.43
CA LYS A 167 12.83 -4.48 5.70
C LYS A 167 12.62 -3.27 6.62
N ARG A 168 13.35 -3.20 7.74
CA ARG A 168 13.27 -2.09 8.68
C ARG A 168 13.58 -0.76 8.02
N ASP A 169 14.65 -0.69 7.23
CA ASP A 169 15.02 0.54 6.54
C ASP A 169 13.99 0.98 5.49
N ILE A 170 13.31 0.03 4.84
CA ILE A 170 12.20 0.33 3.93
C ILE A 170 10.97 0.80 4.71
N VAL A 171 10.48 0.03 5.67
CA VAL A 171 9.16 0.22 6.30
C VAL A 171 9.18 1.22 7.45
N GLU A 172 10.17 1.11 8.34
CA GLU A 172 10.25 1.90 9.58
C GLU A 172 11.07 3.18 9.44
N ARG A 173 11.95 3.26 8.43
CA ARG A 173 12.76 4.47 8.18
C ARG A 173 12.39 5.19 6.89
N ALA A 174 11.44 4.65 6.14
CA ALA A 174 11.02 5.17 4.84
C ALA A 174 12.21 5.49 3.92
N GLY A 175 13.21 4.61 3.89
CA GLY A 175 14.43 4.78 3.11
C GLY A 175 14.19 4.80 1.61
N ILE A 176 13.05 4.28 1.17
CA ILE A 176 12.51 4.47 -0.17
C ILE A 176 11.02 4.82 -0.09
N VAL A 177 10.59 5.78 -0.89
CA VAL A 177 9.20 6.28 -0.89
C VAL A 177 8.70 6.52 -2.31
N CYS A 178 7.40 6.38 -2.51
CA CYS A 178 6.74 6.77 -3.75
C CYS A 178 6.33 8.25 -3.68
N ARG A 179 6.85 9.08 -4.57
CA ARG A 179 6.47 10.50 -4.73
C ARG A 179 5.65 10.77 -5.99
N GLY A 180 5.66 9.85 -6.95
CA GLY A 180 4.83 9.94 -8.16
C GLY A 180 3.41 9.43 -7.94
N GLU A 181 2.55 9.72 -8.90
CA GLU A 181 1.13 9.31 -8.90
C GLU A 181 0.93 7.82 -9.23
N GLN A 182 1.89 7.21 -9.93
CA GLN A 182 1.81 5.84 -10.44
C GLN A 182 2.77 4.93 -9.66
N PRO A 183 2.34 4.32 -8.53
CA PRO A 183 3.22 3.54 -7.66
C PRO A 183 3.77 2.26 -8.31
N TRP A 184 3.24 1.82 -9.45
CA TRP A 184 3.76 0.70 -10.23
C TRP A 184 4.84 1.11 -11.26
N ASP A 185 5.05 2.41 -11.49
CA ASP A 185 6.18 2.92 -12.28
C ASP A 185 7.41 3.08 -11.37
N MET A 186 8.56 2.60 -11.83
CA MET A 186 9.84 2.77 -11.14
C MET A 186 10.20 4.24 -10.93
N ARG A 187 9.80 5.13 -11.86
CA ARG A 187 10.12 6.56 -11.83
C ARG A 187 9.43 7.30 -10.69
N SER A 188 8.36 6.72 -10.15
CA SER A 188 7.62 7.29 -9.03
C SER A 188 8.35 7.12 -7.70
N TRP A 189 9.39 6.28 -7.63
CA TRP A 189 10.08 5.93 -6.39
C TRP A 189 11.40 6.66 -6.23
N VAL A 190 11.63 7.21 -5.04
CA VAL A 190 12.84 7.93 -4.66
C VAL A 190 13.41 7.31 -3.40
N ALA A 191 14.70 6.96 -3.45
CA ALA A 191 15.45 6.49 -2.29
C ALA A 191 16.16 7.65 -1.61
N ALA A 192 16.18 7.62 -0.27
CA ALA A 192 16.93 8.57 0.52
C ALA A 192 18.45 8.39 0.31
N PRO A 193 19.27 9.45 0.35
CA PRO A 193 20.72 9.34 0.14
C PRO A 193 21.42 8.34 1.08
N TRP A 194 20.98 8.28 2.35
CA TRP A 194 21.53 7.32 3.32
C TRP A 194 21.19 5.87 2.95
N PHE A 195 20.00 5.64 2.38
CA PHE A 195 19.55 4.32 1.94
C PHE A 195 20.39 3.87 0.76
N LEU A 196 20.62 4.75 -0.22
CA LEU A 196 21.51 4.49 -1.35
C LEU A 196 22.92 4.11 -0.90
N LYS A 197 23.47 4.86 0.07
CA LYS A 197 24.81 4.61 0.62
C LYS A 197 24.92 3.26 1.30
N LYS A 198 23.95 2.91 2.14
CA LYS A 198 23.93 1.64 2.89
C LYS A 198 23.69 0.45 1.97
N TRP A 199 22.72 0.55 1.07
CA TRP A 199 22.26 -0.54 0.22
C TRP A 199 22.85 -0.51 -1.19
N LYS A 200 24.03 0.08 -1.37
CA LYS A 200 24.70 0.26 -2.68
C LYS A 200 24.79 -1.02 -3.52
N LEU A 201 24.99 -2.18 -2.87
CA LEU A 201 25.03 -3.49 -3.53
C LEU A 201 23.71 -3.85 -4.23
N LEU A 202 22.59 -3.32 -3.73
CA LEU A 202 21.26 -3.57 -4.27
C LEU A 202 20.87 -2.62 -5.41
N ILE A 203 21.63 -1.57 -5.66
CA ILE A 203 21.26 -0.51 -6.62
C ILE A 203 22.05 -0.63 -7.93
N GLY A 204 23.19 -1.33 -7.88
CA GLY A 204 24.11 -1.44 -9.02
C GLY A 204 25.09 -0.27 -9.05
N HIS A 205 26.18 -0.43 -9.80
CA HIS A 205 27.07 0.68 -10.09
C HIS A 205 26.43 1.55 -11.18
N PHE A 206 26.30 2.85 -10.92
CA PHE A 206 26.00 3.86 -11.93
C PHE A 206 27.26 4.14 -12.77
#